data_AF-A0A1N6LAU0-F1
#
_entry.id   AF-A0A1N6LAU0-F1
#
_cell.length_a   1.000
_cell.length_b   1.000
_cell.length_c   1.000
_cell.angle_alpha   90.00
_cell.angle_beta   90.00
_cell.angle_gamma   90.00
#
_symmetry.space_group_name_H-M   'P 1'
#
loop_
_entity.id
_entity.type
_entity.pdbx_description
1 polymer ?
#
loop_
_entity_poly.entity_id
_entity_poly.type
_entity_poly.pdbx_seq_one_letter_code
_entity_poly.pdbx_strand_id
1 'polypeptide(L)'
;MNPMIETLATFVARTDGRDLDSGDDLTRYRFHTGADLRRLGGDEPCPILFRDLGPVATARFLRGTLRRLAGPLSPILYMRTEGYAEPYVDHERIGRLAILRPLALRPWHSGVATIYVARSTRSIAADALGFIPGDVPLAEAARLAADLHDARELREALGGRNHDEAVADTLQRLDRLARELETSETLAGPLRDEFQSAAPARRDRATALMDGVGLVEVDLCTAWHHLPRDRRHFVADALRRIGPIGGRPHP
;
A
#
# COMPACT_ATOMS: atom_id res chain seq x y z
N MET A 1 -27.76 9.80 15.17
CA MET A 1 -28.10 9.00 13.97
C MET A 1 -27.04 9.38 12.95
N ASN A 2 -25.95 8.62 12.86
CA ASN A 2 -24.81 8.98 12.00
C ASN A 2 -25.23 8.88 10.53
N PRO A 3 -24.84 9.82 9.65
CA PRO A 3 -25.17 9.68 8.24
C PRO A 3 -24.46 8.44 7.69
N MET A 4 -25.22 7.69 6.91
CA MET A 4 -24.77 6.51 6.20
C MET A 4 -23.68 6.88 5.21
N ILE A 5 -22.59 6.14 5.30
CA ILE A 5 -21.79 5.65 4.18
C ILE A 5 -22.48 5.85 2.81
N GLU A 6 -21.84 6.56 1.86
CA GLU A 6 -22.39 6.87 0.53
C GLU A 6 -22.83 5.58 -0.21
N THR A 7 -24.07 5.55 -0.74
CA THR A 7 -24.55 4.45 -1.60
C THR A 7 -24.28 4.76 -3.06
N LEU A 8 -24.23 3.74 -3.91
CA LEU A 8 -24.08 3.93 -5.36
C LEU A 8 -25.22 4.80 -5.93
N ALA A 9 -26.45 4.57 -5.47
CA ALA A 9 -27.61 5.38 -5.84
C ALA A 9 -27.45 6.87 -5.50
N THR A 10 -26.98 7.19 -4.28
CA THR A 10 -26.74 8.57 -3.84
C THR A 10 -25.63 9.24 -4.66
N PHE A 11 -24.55 8.51 -4.96
CA PHE A 11 -23.45 9.02 -5.79
C PHE A 11 -23.90 9.28 -7.24
N VAL A 12 -24.66 8.37 -7.85
CA VAL A 12 -25.19 8.53 -9.21
C VAL A 12 -26.10 9.74 -9.32
N ALA A 13 -27.01 9.92 -8.35
CA ALA A 13 -27.90 11.07 -8.29
C ALA A 13 -27.12 12.40 -8.23
N ARG A 14 -25.97 12.41 -7.55
CA ARG A 14 -25.08 13.58 -7.46
C ARG A 14 -24.23 13.83 -8.70
N THR A 15 -24.03 12.81 -9.56
CA THR A 15 -23.07 12.86 -10.68
C THR A 15 -23.71 12.88 -12.08
N ASP A 16 -24.99 13.27 -12.16
CA ASP A 16 -25.72 13.49 -13.41
C ASP A 16 -25.90 12.22 -14.28
N GLY A 17 -26.01 11.05 -13.63
CA GLY A 17 -26.57 9.85 -14.28
C GLY A 17 -25.70 9.20 -15.37
N ARG A 18 -24.40 9.48 -15.45
CA ARG A 18 -23.54 8.82 -16.44
C ARG A 18 -23.36 7.34 -16.10
N ASP A 19 -23.80 6.53 -17.05
CA ASP A 19 -23.85 5.08 -17.07
C ASP A 19 -22.63 4.42 -16.39
N LEU A 20 -22.89 3.80 -15.23
CA LEU A 20 -21.87 3.13 -14.41
C LEU A 20 -21.55 1.71 -14.90
N ASP A 21 -22.17 1.25 -15.98
CA ASP A 21 -22.27 -0.19 -16.20
C ASP A 21 -21.05 -0.86 -16.84
N SER A 22 -20.19 -0.13 -17.55
CA SER A 22 -19.04 -0.73 -18.25
C SER A 22 -17.77 -0.96 -17.41
N GLY A 23 -17.90 -1.16 -16.09
CA GLY A 23 -16.77 -1.60 -15.27
C GLY A 23 -16.46 -3.07 -15.54
N ASP A 24 -15.39 -3.36 -16.31
CA ASP A 24 -14.84 -4.69 -16.63
C ASP A 24 -15.15 -5.74 -15.56
N ASP A 25 -15.59 -6.92 -15.99
CA ASP A 25 -15.80 -8.08 -15.13
C ASP A 25 -14.51 -8.44 -14.37
N LEU A 26 -14.52 -8.23 -13.05
CA LEU A 26 -13.40 -8.52 -12.16
C LEU A 26 -13.42 -9.95 -11.61
N THR A 27 -14.46 -10.76 -11.88
CA THR A 27 -14.55 -12.14 -11.36
C THR A 27 -13.36 -13.01 -11.76
N ARG A 28 -12.75 -12.75 -12.93
CA ARG A 28 -11.52 -13.41 -13.39
C ARG A 28 -10.33 -13.25 -12.43
N TYR A 29 -10.36 -12.26 -11.55
CA TYR A 29 -9.32 -12.00 -10.55
C TYR A 29 -9.61 -12.67 -9.20
N ARG A 30 -10.50 -13.67 -9.11
CA ARG A 30 -10.73 -14.44 -7.87
C ARG A 30 -9.46 -15.06 -7.28
N PHE A 31 -8.49 -15.41 -8.13
CA PHE A 31 -7.21 -15.98 -7.68
C PHE A 31 -6.36 -14.98 -6.88
N HIS A 32 -6.62 -13.69 -7.02
CA HIS A 32 -5.92 -12.63 -6.31
C HIS A 32 -6.43 -12.43 -4.88
N THR A 33 -7.71 -12.71 -4.62
CA THR A 33 -8.37 -12.51 -3.32
C THR A 33 -8.68 -13.83 -2.60
N GLY A 34 -8.63 -14.96 -3.30
CA GLY A 34 -8.96 -16.29 -2.77
C GLY A 34 -10.46 -16.51 -2.53
N ALA A 35 -11.30 -15.59 -2.98
CA ALA A 35 -12.75 -15.60 -2.76
C ALA A 35 -13.48 -15.02 -3.98
N ASP A 36 -14.79 -15.25 -4.05
CA ASP A 36 -15.62 -14.77 -5.16
C ASP A 36 -15.82 -13.26 -5.07
N LEU A 37 -15.47 -12.56 -6.16
CA LEU A 37 -15.67 -11.12 -6.26
C LEU A 37 -17.11 -10.82 -6.67
N ARG A 38 -17.70 -9.82 -6.01
CA ARG A 38 -19.05 -9.33 -6.31
C ARG A 38 -19.03 -7.82 -6.45
N ARG A 39 -19.67 -7.29 -7.50
CA ARG A 39 -19.88 -5.85 -7.63
C ARG A 39 -20.71 -5.34 -6.45
N LEU A 40 -20.36 -4.16 -5.93
CA LEU A 40 -21.17 -3.52 -4.89
C LEU A 40 -22.59 -3.27 -5.43
N GLY A 41 -23.61 -3.58 -4.63
CA GLY A 41 -25.01 -3.36 -5.00
C GLY A 41 -25.35 -1.87 -5.10
N GLY A 42 -26.44 -1.55 -5.82
CA GLY A 42 -26.90 -0.16 -6.00
C GLY A 42 -27.23 0.56 -4.69
N ASP A 43 -27.86 -0.15 -3.76
CA ASP A 43 -28.28 0.37 -2.46
C ASP A 43 -27.30 0.00 -1.34
N GLU A 44 -26.20 -0.67 -1.68
CA GLU A 44 -25.20 -1.11 -0.69
C GLU A 44 -24.28 0.06 -0.33
N PRO A 45 -24.12 0.36 0.97
CA PRO A 45 -23.22 1.43 1.42
C PRO A 45 -21.75 1.09 1.12
N CYS A 46 -20.98 2.05 0.60
CA CYS A 46 -19.54 1.91 0.38
C CYS A 46 -18.70 2.69 1.43
N PRO A 47 -18.06 2.01 2.41
CA PRO A 47 -17.30 2.68 3.47
C PRO A 47 -16.16 3.52 2.91
N ILE A 48 -15.59 4.42 3.72
CA ILE A 48 -14.30 5.04 3.39
C ILE A 48 -13.28 3.92 3.18
N LEU A 49 -12.59 4.01 2.05
CA LEU A 49 -11.61 3.02 1.65
C LEU A 49 -10.21 3.59 1.79
N PHE A 50 -9.31 2.80 2.35
CA PHE A 50 -7.92 3.14 2.53
C PHE A 50 -7.03 2.35 1.58
N ARG A 51 -5.98 3.01 1.12
CA ARG A 51 -4.92 2.40 0.32
C ARG A 51 -3.57 2.62 1.00
N ASP A 52 -2.92 1.51 1.32
CA ASP A 52 -1.48 1.49 1.58
C ASP A 52 -0.73 1.36 0.25
N LEU A 53 0.18 2.31 0.00
CA LEU A 53 0.98 2.38 -1.22
C LEU A 53 2.44 1.94 -1.00
N GLY A 54 2.85 1.70 0.23
CA GLY A 54 4.26 1.59 0.60
C GLY A 54 5.03 2.92 0.45
N PRO A 55 6.32 2.96 0.81
CA PRO A 55 7.03 4.21 1.00
C PRO A 55 7.19 5.06 -0.27
N VAL A 56 7.68 4.44 -1.36
CA VAL A 56 8.01 5.14 -2.60
C VAL A 56 6.78 5.74 -3.26
N ALA A 57 5.67 5.00 -3.31
CA ALA A 57 4.45 5.48 -3.95
C ALA A 57 3.70 6.51 -3.07
N THR A 58 3.75 6.38 -1.73
CA THR A 58 3.25 7.42 -0.82
C THR A 58 4.02 8.72 -1.02
N ALA A 59 5.36 8.67 -1.11
CA ALA A 59 6.18 9.85 -1.35
C ALA A 59 5.87 10.51 -2.70
N ARG A 60 5.63 9.71 -3.75
CA ARG A 60 5.19 10.22 -5.06
C ARG A 60 3.81 10.88 -5.00
N PHE A 61 2.89 10.33 -4.21
CA PHE A 61 1.56 10.91 -4.01
C PHE A 61 1.67 12.29 -3.36
N LEU A 62 2.38 12.38 -2.23
CA LEU A 62 2.55 13.64 -1.49
C LEU A 62 3.26 14.74 -2.31
N ARG A 63 4.01 14.34 -3.35
CA ARG A 63 4.64 15.24 -4.33
C ARG A 63 3.78 15.56 -5.56
N GLY A 64 2.59 15.00 -5.67
CA GLY A 64 1.72 15.17 -6.84
C GLY A 64 2.23 14.47 -8.11
N THR A 65 3.11 13.46 -7.98
CA THR A 65 3.73 12.76 -9.13
C THR A 65 3.25 11.33 -9.30
N LEU A 66 2.43 10.81 -8.38
CA LEU A 66 1.87 9.47 -8.49
C LEU A 66 0.81 9.42 -9.59
N ARG A 67 1.06 8.59 -10.60
CA ARG A 67 0.13 8.42 -11.73
C ARG A 67 -0.89 7.29 -11.51
N ARG A 68 -0.70 6.43 -10.51
CA ARG A 68 -1.48 5.20 -10.37
C ARG A 68 -1.46 4.70 -8.93
N LEU A 69 -2.60 4.28 -8.40
CA LEU A 69 -2.70 3.76 -7.02
C LEU A 69 -2.38 2.27 -6.87
N ALA A 70 -2.40 1.51 -7.96
CA ALA A 70 -1.96 0.13 -7.96
C ALA A 70 -0.51 0.01 -8.46
N GLY A 71 0.15 -1.09 -8.10
CA GLY A 71 1.47 -1.41 -8.61
C GLY A 71 1.52 -1.46 -10.16
N PRO A 72 2.68 -1.22 -10.78
CA PRO A 72 2.82 -1.09 -12.24
C PRO A 72 2.21 -2.22 -13.07
N LEU A 73 2.19 -3.44 -12.53
CA LEU A 73 1.67 -4.64 -13.22
C LEU A 73 0.34 -5.14 -12.65
N SER A 74 -0.15 -4.56 -11.54
CA SER A 74 -1.39 -5.02 -10.92
C SER A 74 -2.60 -4.60 -11.76
N PRO A 75 -3.45 -5.51 -12.22
CA PRO A 75 -4.65 -5.16 -12.97
C PRO A 75 -5.75 -4.57 -12.07
N ILE A 76 -5.65 -4.78 -10.76
CA ILE A 76 -6.62 -4.37 -9.75
C ILE A 76 -5.98 -3.47 -8.69
N LEU A 77 -6.79 -2.61 -8.11
CA LEU A 77 -6.48 -1.80 -6.93
C LEU A 77 -7.11 -2.46 -5.72
N TYR A 78 -6.31 -2.78 -4.70
CA TYR A 78 -6.82 -3.26 -3.42
C TYR A 78 -7.01 -2.12 -2.44
N MET A 79 -8.16 -2.08 -1.82
CA MET A 79 -8.55 -1.08 -0.85
C MET A 79 -9.14 -1.77 0.37
N ARG A 80 -9.02 -1.14 1.52
CA ARG A 80 -9.38 -1.74 2.80
C ARG A 80 -10.23 -0.79 3.61
N THR A 81 -11.12 -1.33 4.43
CA THR A 81 -11.80 -0.52 5.45
C THR A 81 -10.87 -0.29 6.64
N GLU A 82 -11.28 0.59 7.55
CA GLU A 82 -10.63 0.82 8.84
C GLU A 82 -10.55 -0.44 9.72
N GLY A 83 -11.46 -1.39 9.54
CA GLY A 83 -11.52 -2.64 10.30
C GLY A 83 -10.55 -3.72 9.81
N TYR A 84 -9.84 -3.50 8.69
CA TYR A 84 -8.87 -4.49 8.22
C TYR A 84 -7.63 -4.53 9.12
N ALA A 85 -7.43 -5.67 9.77
CA ALA A 85 -6.18 -5.97 10.44
C ALA A 85 -5.11 -6.27 9.37
N GLU A 86 -4.11 -5.39 9.26
CA GLU A 86 -3.01 -5.64 8.35
C GLU A 86 -2.23 -6.89 8.78
N PRO A 87 -1.89 -7.79 7.84
CA PRO A 87 -0.98 -8.90 8.14
C PRO A 87 0.43 -8.38 8.47
N TYR A 88 0.72 -7.13 8.11
CA TYR A 88 2.00 -6.47 8.30
C TYR A 88 1.85 -5.13 9.02
N VAL A 89 2.69 -4.87 10.01
CA VAL A 89 2.64 -3.63 10.78
C VAL A 89 3.41 -2.53 10.04
N ASP A 90 2.80 -1.35 9.90
CA ASP A 90 3.49 -0.13 9.48
C ASP A 90 4.34 0.41 10.64
N HIS A 91 5.57 -0.08 10.75
CA HIS A 91 6.49 0.30 11.82
C HIS A 91 6.96 1.76 11.74
N GLU A 92 6.84 2.39 10.57
CA GLU A 92 7.32 3.76 10.35
C GLU A 92 6.21 4.80 10.50
N ARG A 93 4.96 4.35 10.69
CA ARG A 93 3.77 5.20 10.78
C ARG A 93 3.72 6.18 9.61
N ILE A 94 3.93 5.65 8.41
CA ILE A 94 3.95 6.39 7.15
C ILE A 94 2.57 6.95 6.84
N GLY A 95 1.51 6.30 7.32
CA GLY A 95 0.14 6.73 7.03
C GLY A 95 -0.39 6.13 5.74
N ARG A 96 -1.57 6.60 5.32
CA ARG A 96 -2.36 5.97 4.25
C ARG A 96 -3.08 6.98 3.40
N LEU A 97 -3.47 6.56 2.20
CA LEU A 97 -4.43 7.32 1.42
C LEU A 97 -5.86 6.94 1.81
N ALA A 98 -6.67 7.94 2.14
CA ALA A 98 -8.12 7.81 2.19
C ALA A 98 -8.70 8.13 0.82
N ILE A 99 -9.58 7.27 0.35
CA ILE A 99 -10.35 7.46 -0.87
C ILE A 99 -11.68 8.07 -0.43
N LEU A 100 -11.81 9.39 -0.63
CA LEU A 100 -12.94 10.19 -0.13
C LEU A 100 -14.21 9.96 -0.95
N ARG A 101 -14.05 9.52 -2.20
CA ARG A 101 -15.16 9.20 -3.11
C ARG A 101 -14.99 7.79 -3.67
N PRO A 102 -15.08 6.74 -2.83
CA PRO A 102 -14.73 5.38 -3.21
C PRO A 102 -15.59 4.84 -4.36
N LEU A 103 -16.85 5.27 -4.43
CA LEU A 103 -17.77 4.89 -5.50
C LEU A 103 -17.36 5.37 -6.90
N ALA A 104 -16.55 6.44 -6.99
CA ALA A 104 -15.96 6.87 -8.26
C ALA A 104 -15.03 5.80 -8.87
N LEU A 105 -14.52 4.87 -8.05
CA LEU A 105 -13.69 3.75 -8.48
C LEU A 105 -14.49 2.50 -8.85
N ARG A 106 -15.82 2.50 -8.64
CA ARG A 106 -16.72 1.36 -8.85
C ARG A 106 -16.20 0.10 -8.14
N PRO A 107 -16.12 0.12 -6.80
CA PRO A 107 -15.53 -0.98 -6.03
C PRO A 107 -16.38 -2.25 -6.10
N TRP A 108 -15.69 -3.38 -5.95
CA TRP A 108 -16.24 -4.73 -5.80
C TRP A 108 -15.85 -5.24 -4.41
N HIS A 109 -16.75 -5.97 -3.77
CA HIS A 109 -16.39 -6.78 -2.61
C HIS A 109 -15.45 -7.90 -3.06
N SER A 110 -14.38 -8.12 -2.31
CA SER A 110 -13.41 -9.17 -2.62
C SER A 110 -13.83 -10.56 -2.10
N GLY A 111 -14.99 -10.67 -1.45
CA GLY A 111 -15.40 -11.82 -0.64
C GLY A 111 -14.88 -11.79 0.81
N VAL A 112 -14.00 -10.84 1.15
CA VAL A 112 -13.57 -10.54 2.53
C VAL A 112 -14.21 -9.22 2.96
N ALA A 113 -14.84 -9.20 4.14
CA ALA A 113 -15.69 -8.08 4.59
C ALA A 113 -15.00 -6.71 4.55
N THR A 114 -13.70 -6.67 4.87
CA THR A 114 -12.91 -5.44 5.01
C THR A 114 -12.05 -5.13 3.78
N ILE A 115 -12.19 -5.88 2.67
CA ILE A 115 -11.38 -5.71 1.47
C ILE A 115 -12.29 -5.48 0.26
N TYR A 116 -11.97 -4.40 -0.44
CA TYR A 116 -12.60 -4.02 -1.70
C TYR A 116 -11.54 -3.97 -2.79
N VAL A 117 -11.98 -4.23 -4.02
CA VAL A 117 -11.11 -4.08 -5.18
C VAL A 117 -11.79 -3.24 -6.25
N ALA A 118 -10.98 -2.53 -7.03
CA ALA A 118 -11.44 -1.83 -8.21
C ALA A 118 -10.50 -2.14 -9.37
N ARG A 119 -10.93 -1.83 -10.59
CA ARG A 119 -10.01 -1.84 -11.72
C ARG A 119 -8.89 -0.85 -11.45
N SER A 120 -7.67 -1.26 -11.75
CA SER A 120 -6.58 -0.31 -11.68
C SER A 120 -6.62 0.64 -12.86
N THR A 121 -6.91 1.92 -12.61
CA THR A 121 -6.89 2.99 -13.60
C THR A 121 -5.59 3.80 -13.52
N ARG A 122 -5.21 4.43 -14.64
CA ARG A 122 -4.02 5.32 -14.74
C ARG A 122 -4.28 6.74 -14.22
N SER A 123 -5.48 7.05 -13.76
CA SER A 123 -5.80 8.35 -13.22
C SER A 123 -6.95 8.21 -12.24
N ILE A 124 -6.77 8.82 -11.07
CA ILE A 124 -7.81 9.08 -10.09
C ILE A 124 -7.64 10.57 -9.77
N ALA A 125 -8.76 11.29 -9.73
CA ALA A 125 -8.74 12.72 -9.46
C ALA A 125 -8.09 12.95 -8.08
N ALA A 126 -7.05 13.78 -8.02
CA ALA A 126 -6.22 13.94 -6.83
C ALA A 126 -7.02 14.54 -5.66
N ASP A 127 -8.04 15.33 -5.96
CA ASP A 127 -9.01 15.87 -5.00
C ASP A 127 -9.85 14.78 -4.32
N ALA A 128 -10.09 13.64 -4.97
CA ALA A 128 -10.80 12.49 -4.39
C ALA A 128 -9.94 11.64 -3.44
N LEU A 129 -8.66 12.02 -3.24
CA LEU A 129 -7.70 11.30 -2.43
C LEU A 129 -7.13 12.21 -1.34
N GLY A 130 -7.23 11.74 -0.10
CA GLY A 130 -6.66 12.42 1.05
C GLY A 130 -5.50 11.63 1.65
N PHE A 131 -4.53 12.32 2.26
CA PHE A 131 -3.49 11.65 3.04
C PHE A 131 -3.80 11.72 4.53
N ILE A 132 -3.77 10.55 5.17
CA ILE A 132 -3.94 10.36 6.61
C ILE A 132 -2.56 10.07 7.22
N PRO A 133 -2.03 10.96 8.07
CA PRO A 133 -0.80 10.70 8.82
C PRO A 133 -0.88 9.40 9.64
N GLY A 134 0.23 8.65 9.73
CA GLY A 134 0.24 7.33 10.36
C GLY A 134 0.12 7.31 11.88
N ASP A 135 0.01 8.48 12.51
CA ASP A 135 -0.35 8.63 13.91
C ASP A 135 -1.86 8.76 14.15
N VAL A 136 -2.64 9.02 13.11
CA VAL A 136 -4.11 9.06 13.17
C VAL A 136 -4.66 7.62 13.10
N PRO A 137 -5.43 7.17 14.10
CA PRO A 137 -6.10 5.86 14.04
C PRO A 137 -7.07 5.78 12.86
N LEU A 138 -7.11 4.65 12.14
CA LEU A 138 -7.96 4.52 10.95
C LEU A 138 -9.45 4.65 11.23
N ALA A 139 -9.91 4.19 12.40
CA ALA A 139 -11.32 4.36 12.80
C ALA A 139 -11.69 5.85 12.95
N GLU A 140 -10.76 6.66 13.47
CA GLU A 140 -10.95 8.11 13.56
C GLU A 140 -10.89 8.75 12.18
N ALA A 141 -9.91 8.37 11.35
CA ALA A 141 -9.78 8.85 9.99
C ALA A 141 -11.02 8.54 9.14
N ALA A 142 -11.60 7.34 9.27
CA ALA A 142 -12.81 6.93 8.56
C ALA A 142 -14.01 7.77 8.97
N ARG A 143 -14.18 8.00 10.28
CA ARG A 143 -15.23 8.87 10.82
C ARG A 143 -15.10 10.31 10.32
N LEU A 144 -13.88 10.85 10.30
CA LEU A 144 -13.63 12.20 9.79
C LEU A 144 -13.90 12.29 8.30
N ALA A 145 -13.39 11.34 7.52
CA ALA A 145 -13.49 11.35 6.06
C ALA A 145 -14.90 11.08 5.52
N ALA A 146 -15.80 10.48 6.31
CA ALA A 146 -17.14 10.09 5.89
C ALA A 146 -17.98 11.24 5.31
N ASP A 147 -17.78 12.46 5.84
CA ASP A 147 -18.55 13.64 5.45
C ASP A 147 -17.77 14.60 4.53
N LEU A 148 -16.56 14.22 4.10
CA LEU A 148 -15.66 15.10 3.34
C LEU A 148 -15.68 14.78 1.85
N HIS A 149 -15.65 15.83 1.05
CA HIS A 149 -15.82 15.73 -0.40
C HIS A 149 -14.50 15.74 -1.15
N ASP A 150 -13.48 16.38 -0.57
CA ASP A 150 -12.20 16.59 -1.20
C ASP A 150 -11.01 16.62 -0.20
N ALA A 151 -9.80 16.56 -0.76
CA ALA A 151 -8.55 16.57 -0.02
C ALA A 151 -8.33 17.86 0.80
N ARG A 152 -8.91 18.99 0.40
CA ARG A 152 -8.78 20.27 1.10
C ARG A 152 -9.63 20.25 2.38
N GLU A 153 -10.86 19.74 2.30
CA GLU A 153 -11.72 19.54 3.48
C GLU A 153 -11.06 18.60 4.49
N LEU A 154 -10.44 17.51 4.02
CA LEU A 154 -9.66 16.61 4.89
C LEU A 154 -8.48 17.30 5.54
N ARG A 155 -7.71 18.08 4.78
CA ARG A 155 -6.59 18.86 5.33
C ARG A 155 -7.05 19.79 6.45
N GLU A 156 -8.14 20.52 6.26
CA GLU A 156 -8.69 21.41 7.30
C GLU A 156 -9.19 20.62 8.52
N ALA A 157 -9.89 19.50 8.31
CA ALA A 157 -10.36 18.63 9.39
C ALA A 157 -9.20 18.02 10.22
N LEU A 158 -8.03 17.83 9.60
CA LEU A 158 -6.81 17.34 10.24
C LEU A 158 -5.93 18.49 10.79
N GLY A 159 -6.45 19.71 10.89
CA GLY A 159 -5.79 20.83 11.56
C GLY A 159 -5.00 21.76 10.62
N GLY A 160 -5.25 21.71 9.31
CA GLY A 160 -4.72 22.65 8.33
C GLY A 160 -3.20 22.68 8.31
N ARG A 161 -2.58 23.71 8.92
CA ARG A 161 -1.11 23.83 9.01
C ARG A 161 -0.45 22.66 9.72
N ASN A 162 -1.07 22.12 10.78
CA ASN A 162 -0.52 20.97 11.49
C ASN A 162 -0.49 19.72 10.59
N HIS A 163 -1.48 19.58 9.70
CA HIS A 163 -1.48 18.52 8.69
C HIS A 163 -0.37 18.71 7.67
N ASP A 164 -0.14 19.94 7.20
CA ASP A 164 0.95 20.26 6.29
C ASP A 164 2.33 19.94 6.89
N GLU A 165 2.53 20.25 8.18
CA GLU A 165 3.74 19.89 8.93
C GLU A 165 3.91 18.36 9.03
N ALA A 166 2.84 17.63 9.38
CA ALA A 166 2.86 16.17 9.43
C ALA A 166 3.16 15.54 8.05
N VAL A 167 2.66 16.13 6.97
CA VAL A 167 2.98 15.72 5.59
C VAL A 167 4.47 15.95 5.28
N ALA A 168 5.01 17.11 5.64
CA ALA A 168 6.41 17.44 5.42
C ALA A 168 7.35 16.49 6.19
N ASP A 169 7.04 16.22 7.46
CA ASP A 169 7.80 15.27 8.29
C ASP A 169 7.70 13.84 7.75
N THR A 170 6.53 13.45 7.26
CA THR A 170 6.34 12.15 6.62
C THR A 170 7.15 12.01 5.35
N LEU A 171 7.19 13.04 4.50
CA LEU A 171 8.04 13.07 3.30
C LEU A 171 9.53 12.86 3.64
N GLN A 172 10.03 13.53 4.68
CA GLN A 172 11.43 13.35 5.11
C GLN A 172 11.71 11.92 5.57
N ARG A 173 10.81 11.34 6.37
CA ARG A 173 10.90 9.93 6.81
C ARG A 173 10.86 8.96 5.63
N LEU A 174 9.95 9.19 4.70
CA LEU A 174 9.79 8.39 3.49
C LEU A 174 11.03 8.41 2.61
N ASP A 175 11.64 9.57 2.40
CA ASP A 175 12.86 9.68 1.60
C ASP A 175 14.05 8.96 2.24
N ARG A 176 14.19 9.06 3.56
CA ARG A 176 15.19 8.30 4.30
C ARG A 176 14.97 6.80 4.15
N LEU A 177 13.74 6.35 4.42
CA LEU A 177 13.38 4.93 4.33
C LEU A 177 13.56 4.40 2.90
N ALA A 178 13.16 5.14 1.88
CA ALA A 178 13.33 4.72 0.49
C ALA A 178 14.81 4.46 0.14
N ARG A 179 15.73 5.34 0.57
CA ARG A 179 17.17 5.15 0.38
C ARG A 179 17.71 3.93 1.15
N GLU A 180 17.27 3.74 2.39
CA GLU A 180 17.66 2.57 3.21
C GLU A 180 17.22 1.26 2.54
N LEU A 181 15.98 1.22 2.04
CA LEU A 181 15.42 0.07 1.34
C LEU A 181 16.12 -0.19 0.01
N GLU A 182 16.38 0.83 -0.80
CA GLU A 182 17.09 0.70 -2.08
C GLU A 182 18.53 0.18 -1.89
N THR A 183 19.22 0.69 -0.87
CA THR A 183 20.58 0.23 -0.52
C THR A 183 20.55 -1.26 -0.15
N SER A 184 19.60 -1.64 0.71
CA SER A 184 19.46 -3.02 1.13
C SER A 184 19.10 -3.93 -0.06
N GLU A 185 18.27 -3.45 -0.98
CA GLU A 185 17.74 -4.24 -2.11
C GLU A 185 18.84 -4.51 -3.13
N THR A 186 19.73 -3.53 -3.33
CA THR A 186 20.94 -3.67 -4.13
C THR A 186 21.85 -4.79 -3.60
N LEU A 187 21.96 -4.92 -2.28
CA LEU A 187 22.77 -5.97 -1.65
C LEU A 187 22.06 -7.33 -1.64
N ALA A 188 20.75 -7.34 -1.41
CA ALA A 188 19.95 -8.56 -1.32
C ALA A 188 19.65 -9.21 -2.67
N GLY A 189 19.51 -8.44 -3.74
CA GLY A 189 19.13 -8.93 -5.07
C GLY A 189 19.96 -10.14 -5.52
N PRO A 190 21.31 -10.03 -5.56
CA PRO A 190 22.17 -11.16 -5.92
C PRO A 190 22.01 -12.38 -5.00
N LEU A 191 21.83 -12.16 -3.68
CA LEU A 191 21.63 -13.25 -2.73
C LEU A 191 20.30 -13.96 -2.97
N ARG A 192 19.25 -13.19 -3.26
CA ARG A 192 17.91 -13.70 -3.59
C ARG A 192 17.95 -14.52 -4.89
N ASP A 193 18.69 -14.06 -5.90
CA ASP A 193 18.86 -14.79 -7.16
C ASP A 193 19.59 -16.14 -6.97
N GLU A 194 20.62 -16.18 -6.11
CA GLU A 194 21.31 -17.43 -5.77
C GLU A 194 20.41 -18.38 -4.97
N PHE A 195 19.69 -17.85 -3.97
CA PHE A 195 18.77 -18.61 -3.11
C PHE A 195 17.59 -19.19 -3.89
N GLN A 196 17.08 -18.48 -4.89
CA GLN A 196 15.97 -18.91 -5.74
C GLN A 196 16.43 -19.69 -6.99
N SER A 197 17.73 -19.94 -7.14
CA SER A 197 18.28 -20.61 -8.32
C SER A 197 17.78 -22.05 -8.46
N ALA A 198 17.58 -22.53 -9.69
CA ALA A 198 17.30 -23.95 -9.95
C ALA A 198 18.50 -24.86 -9.61
N ALA A 199 19.73 -24.34 -9.57
CA ALA A 199 20.95 -25.10 -9.29
C ALA A 199 21.14 -25.32 -7.78
N PRO A 200 21.17 -26.57 -7.27
CA PRO A 200 21.30 -26.86 -5.85
C PRO A 200 22.53 -26.21 -5.20
N ALA A 201 23.71 -26.32 -5.82
CA ALA A 201 24.95 -25.78 -5.27
C ALA A 201 24.93 -24.25 -5.05
N ARG A 202 24.14 -23.52 -5.84
CA ARG A 202 23.95 -22.07 -5.69
C ARG A 202 23.06 -21.75 -4.48
N ARG A 203 21.96 -22.50 -4.33
CA ARG A 203 21.08 -22.39 -3.16
C ARG A 203 21.78 -22.77 -1.87
N ASP A 204 22.55 -23.86 -1.87
CA ASP A 204 23.29 -24.33 -0.70
C ASP A 204 24.32 -23.28 -0.26
N ARG A 205 25.00 -22.65 -1.22
CA ARG A 205 25.91 -21.53 -0.95
C ARG A 205 25.18 -20.33 -0.36
N ALA A 206 24.07 -19.90 -0.95
CA ALA A 206 23.28 -18.79 -0.44
C ALA A 206 22.78 -19.06 0.98
N THR A 207 22.29 -20.27 1.24
CA THR A 207 21.85 -20.73 2.57
C THR A 207 22.99 -20.67 3.57
N ALA A 208 24.18 -21.22 3.23
CA ALA A 208 25.34 -21.17 4.10
C ALA A 208 25.82 -19.73 4.40
N LEU A 209 25.74 -18.83 3.42
CA LEU A 209 26.05 -17.40 3.62
C LEU A 209 25.05 -16.75 4.57
N MET A 210 23.75 -17.02 4.39
CA MET A 210 22.68 -16.51 5.26
C MET A 210 22.83 -17.02 6.70
N ASP A 211 23.05 -18.32 6.87
CA ASP A 211 23.26 -18.97 8.18
C ASP A 211 24.47 -18.37 8.91
N GLY A 212 25.57 -18.11 8.17
CA GLY A 212 26.79 -17.52 8.72
C GLY A 212 26.61 -16.11 9.30
N VAL A 213 25.53 -15.41 8.96
CA VAL A 213 25.19 -14.07 9.49
C VAL A 213 23.84 -14.03 10.23
N GLY A 214 23.18 -15.17 10.39
CA GLY A 214 21.88 -15.28 11.07
C GLY A 214 20.69 -14.70 10.29
N LEU A 215 20.80 -14.61 8.96
CA LEU A 215 19.66 -14.28 8.10
C LEU A 215 18.79 -15.51 7.87
N VAL A 216 17.48 -15.30 7.83
CA VAL A 216 16.50 -16.34 7.45
C VAL A 216 15.76 -15.92 6.20
N GLU A 217 15.08 -16.86 5.53
CA GLU A 217 14.36 -16.61 4.27
C GLU A 217 13.38 -15.43 4.37
N VAL A 218 12.65 -15.33 5.49
CA VAL A 218 11.69 -14.23 5.70
C VAL A 218 12.37 -12.86 5.66
N ASP A 219 13.63 -12.76 6.10
CA ASP A 219 14.38 -11.50 6.02
C ASP A 219 14.68 -11.08 4.58
N LEU A 220 14.78 -12.04 3.66
CA LEU A 220 15.14 -11.78 2.27
C LEU A 220 13.91 -11.54 1.37
N CYS A 221 12.80 -12.17 1.73
CA CYS A 221 11.59 -12.26 0.90
C CYS A 221 10.44 -11.35 1.37
N THR A 222 10.40 -10.91 2.63
CA THR A 222 9.38 -9.95 3.10
C THR A 222 9.62 -8.56 2.52
N ALA A 223 8.55 -7.82 2.22
CA ALA A 223 8.68 -6.41 1.89
C ALA A 223 9.18 -5.64 3.11
N TRP A 224 10.44 -5.20 3.09
CA TRP A 224 11.14 -4.80 4.32
C TRP A 224 10.56 -3.61 5.06
N HIS A 225 9.78 -2.74 4.42
CA HIS A 225 9.08 -1.66 5.14
C HIS A 225 8.07 -2.19 6.18
N HIS A 226 7.74 -3.48 6.14
CA HIS A 226 6.95 -4.20 7.15
C HIS A 226 7.78 -4.80 8.28
N LEU A 227 9.12 -4.72 8.22
CA LEU A 227 9.98 -5.18 9.30
C LEU A 227 10.23 -4.06 10.31
N PRO A 228 10.33 -4.38 11.62
CA PRO A 228 10.78 -3.42 12.63
C PRO A 228 12.14 -2.81 12.25
N ARG A 229 12.37 -1.55 12.64
CA ARG A 229 13.60 -0.83 12.30
C ARG A 229 14.87 -1.58 12.68
N ASP A 230 14.92 -2.12 13.90
CA ASP A 230 16.08 -2.87 14.38
C ASP A 230 16.33 -4.13 13.55
N ARG A 231 15.26 -4.81 13.10
CA ARG A 231 15.39 -5.96 12.21
C ARG A 231 15.92 -5.53 10.84
N ARG A 232 15.45 -4.41 10.27
CA ARG A 232 15.99 -3.88 9.01
C ARG A 232 17.46 -3.51 9.12
N HIS A 233 17.87 -2.88 10.22
CA HIS A 233 19.28 -2.57 10.47
C HIS A 233 20.13 -3.85 10.55
N PHE A 234 19.66 -4.85 11.29
CA PHE A 234 20.30 -6.17 11.33
C PHE A 234 20.46 -6.77 9.94
N VAL A 235 19.38 -6.78 9.13
CA VAL A 235 19.41 -7.32 7.77
C VAL A 235 20.40 -6.56 6.90
N ALA A 236 20.40 -5.23 6.94
CA ALA A 236 21.33 -4.41 6.18
C ALA A 236 22.79 -4.67 6.57
N ASP A 237 23.08 -4.81 7.86
CA ASP A 237 24.42 -5.12 8.36
C ASP A 237 24.86 -6.53 7.96
N ALA A 238 23.97 -7.51 8.05
CA ALA A 238 24.23 -8.89 7.64
C ALA A 238 24.53 -8.98 6.13
N LEU A 239 23.74 -8.29 5.29
CA LEU A 239 23.96 -8.21 3.85
C LEU A 239 25.32 -7.56 3.50
N ARG A 240 25.75 -6.53 4.25
CA ARG A 240 27.08 -5.92 4.06
C ARG A 240 28.22 -6.88 4.42
N ARG A 241 28.04 -7.72 5.45
CA ARG A 241 29.04 -8.73 5.86
C ARG A 241 29.18 -9.86 4.85
N ILE A 242 28.07 -10.27 4.21
CA ILE A 242 28.11 -11.23 3.09
C ILE A 242 28.89 -10.64 1.92
N GLY A 243 28.69 -9.35 1.63
CA GLY A 243 29.37 -8.66 0.54
C GLY A 243 28.88 -9.10 -0.84
N PRO A 244 29.58 -8.70 -1.92
CA PRO A 244 29.19 -9.02 -3.29
C PRO A 244 29.29 -10.51 -3.57
N ILE A 245 28.16 -11.15 -3.87
CA ILE A 245 28.13 -12.56 -4.25
C ILE A 245 28.62 -12.67 -5.70
N GLY A 246 29.85 -13.18 -5.88
CA GLY A 246 30.50 -13.29 -7.18
C GLY A 246 31.89 -12.64 -7.26
N GLY A 247 32.34 -11.94 -6.21
CA GLY A 247 33.74 -11.54 -6.10
C GLY A 247 34.62 -12.77 -5.87
N ARG A 248 35.63 -13.00 -6.72
CA ARG A 248 36.73 -13.91 -6.38
C ARG A 248 37.26 -13.53 -4.99
N PRO A 249 37.69 -14.51 -4.16
CA PRO A 249 38.36 -14.18 -2.91
C PRO A 249 39.51 -13.21 -3.23
N HIS A 250 39.57 -12.08 -2.51
CA HIS A 250 40.76 -11.26 -2.52
C HIS A 250 41.93 -12.13 -1.98
N PRO A 251 43.05 -12.21 -2.72
CA PRO A 251 44.20 -13.02 -2.31
C PRO A 251 44.80 -12.56 -0.99
#